data_AF-A0A357I902-F1
#
_entry.id   AF-A0A357I902-F1
#
_cell.length_a   1.000
_cell.length_b   1.000
_cell.length_c   1.000
_cell.angle_alpha   90.00
_cell.angle_beta   90.00
_cell.angle_gamma   90.00
#
_symmetry.space_group_name_H-M   'P 1'
#
loop_
_entity.id
_entity.type
_entity.pdbx_description
1 polymer ?
#
loop_
_entity_poly.entity_id
_entity_poly.type
_entity_poly.pdbx_seq_one_letter_code
_entity_poly.pdbx_strand_id
1 'polypeptide(L)'
;MKRYTCAQRLKSLLASSIIGLLLAAIPTQSTLADETCMSPYMAKIVGQEDFIYVWTLGVEGLGDEQDKLVTVDVNPASANYGKVVHSLSVGGRNEAHHSGFTDDRKYLWDGGLDTNKIFIFDVYS
;
A
#
# COMPACT_ATOMS: atom_id res chain seq x y z
N MET A 1 58.09 2.16 8.36
CA MET A 1 57.39 2.07 7.06
C MET A 1 57.75 0.75 6.36
N LYS A 2 56.85 -0.23 6.32
CA LYS A 2 57.11 -1.51 5.60
C LYS A 2 57.02 -1.26 4.09
N ARG A 3 58.15 -1.33 3.39
CA ARG A 3 58.22 -1.25 1.91
C ARG A 3 57.89 -2.62 1.35
N TYR A 4 56.68 -2.80 0.84
CA TYR A 4 56.29 -4.01 0.12
C TYR A 4 56.95 -4.06 -1.26
N THR A 5 57.44 -5.25 -1.63
CA THR A 5 58.08 -5.51 -2.93
C THR A 5 57.05 -5.44 -4.07
N CYS A 6 57.50 -5.16 -5.30
CA CYS A 6 56.62 -5.06 -6.49
C CYS A 6 55.74 -6.33 -6.66
N ALA A 7 56.30 -7.51 -6.41
CA ALA A 7 55.57 -8.78 -6.45
C ALA A 7 54.47 -8.90 -5.37
N GLN A 8 54.66 -8.31 -4.18
CA GLN A 8 53.63 -8.29 -3.13
C GLN A 8 52.48 -7.34 -3.48
N ARG A 9 52.77 -6.21 -4.15
CA ARG A 9 51.72 -5.31 -4.66
C ARG A 9 50.90 -5.95 -5.78
N LEU A 10 51.54 -6.69 -6.69
CA LEU A 10 50.85 -7.39 -7.78
C LEU A 10 49.94 -8.51 -7.26
N LYS A 11 50.38 -9.29 -6.27
CA LYS A 11 49.56 -10.32 -5.61
C LYS A 11 48.35 -9.74 -4.87
N SER A 12 48.54 -8.60 -4.20
CA SER A 12 47.45 -7.88 -3.53
C SER A 12 46.42 -7.36 -4.54
N LEU A 13 46.86 -6.79 -5.66
CA LEU A 13 45.96 -6.30 -6.72
C LEU A 13 45.17 -7.43 -7.37
N LEU A 14 45.83 -8.54 -7.70
CA LEU A 14 45.16 -9.73 -8.24
C LEU A 14 44.16 -10.34 -7.26
N ALA A 15 44.51 -10.43 -5.98
CA ALA A 15 43.60 -10.92 -4.95
C ALA A 15 42.38 -9.99 -4.79
N SER A 16 42.57 -8.66 -4.80
CA SER A 16 41.47 -7.69 -4.74
C SER A 16 40.57 -7.74 -5.96
N SER A 17 41.10 -7.93 -7.17
CA SER A 17 40.30 -8.08 -8.39
C SER A 17 39.47 -9.37 -8.40
N ILE A 18 40.02 -10.48 -7.90
CA ILE A 18 39.29 -11.74 -7.79
C ILE A 18 38.12 -11.62 -6.81
N ILE A 19 38.35 -10.98 -5.66
CA ILE A 19 37.30 -10.72 -4.67
C ILE A 19 36.19 -9.83 -5.26
N GLY A 20 36.56 -8.77 -5.98
CA GLY A 20 35.59 -7.89 -6.64
C GLY A 20 34.72 -8.63 -7.67
N LEU A 21 35.33 -9.54 -8.44
CA LEU A 21 34.60 -10.33 -9.44
C LEU A 21 33.66 -11.38 -8.80
N LEU A 22 34.08 -11.99 -7.68
CA LEU A 22 33.27 -12.92 -6.89
C LEU A 22 32.04 -12.23 -6.25
N LEU A 23 32.19 -11.01 -5.76
CA LEU A 23 31.09 -10.22 -5.21
C LEU A 23 30.09 -9.78 -6.28
N ALA A 24 30.55 -9.49 -7.50
CA ALA A 24 29.68 -9.13 -8.63
C ALA A 24 28.93 -10.33 -9.23
N ALA A 25 29.38 -11.56 -8.98
CA ALA A 25 28.75 -12.79 -9.45
C ALA A 25 27.65 -13.31 -8.51
N ILE A 26 27.34 -12.60 -7.41
CA ILE A 26 26.24 -12.95 -6.53
C ILE A 26 24.93 -12.65 -7.29
N PRO A 27 24.08 -13.65 -7.57
CA PRO A 27 22.80 -13.42 -8.24
C PRO A 27 21.95 -12.49 -7.36
N THR A 28 21.67 -11.29 -7.87
CA THR A 28 20.70 -10.39 -7.26
C THR A 28 19.32 -11.00 -7.47
N GLN A 29 18.83 -11.74 -6.47
CA GLN A 29 17.43 -12.13 -6.44
C GLN A 29 16.59 -10.85 -6.46
N SER A 30 15.74 -10.71 -7.47
CA SER A 30 14.69 -9.72 -7.49
C SER A 30 13.86 -9.91 -6.24
N THR A 31 13.96 -9.01 -5.27
CA THR A 31 13.06 -9.01 -4.13
C THR A 31 11.71 -8.54 -4.64
N LEU A 32 10.79 -9.48 -4.84
CA LEU A 32 9.38 -9.18 -5.04
C LEU A 32 8.91 -8.61 -3.69
N ALA A 33 8.79 -7.30 -3.59
CA ALA A 33 8.11 -6.70 -2.46
C ALA A 33 6.63 -7.07 -2.61
N ASP A 34 6.13 -7.96 -1.75
CA ASP A 34 4.69 -8.14 -1.59
C ASP A 34 4.09 -6.80 -1.16
N GLU A 35 2.92 -6.48 -1.71
CA GLU A 35 2.14 -5.28 -1.41
C GLU A 35 2.15 -5.08 0.11
N THR A 36 2.79 -4.00 0.59
CA THR A 36 3.17 -3.79 2.00
C THR A 36 2.02 -3.78 3.02
N CYS A 37 0.79 -3.92 2.56
CA CYS A 37 -0.41 -3.70 3.34
C CYS A 37 -1.08 -4.98 3.83
N MET A 38 -0.66 -6.17 3.37
CA MET A 38 -1.36 -7.41 3.72
C MET A 38 -0.39 -8.55 4.03
N SER A 39 -0.58 -9.17 5.21
CA SER A 39 0.20 -10.34 5.64
C SER A 39 0.08 -11.48 4.62
N PRO A 40 1.18 -12.20 4.31
CA PRO A 40 1.13 -13.39 3.45
C PRO A 40 0.31 -14.54 4.07
N TYR A 41 -0.03 -14.44 5.36
CA TYR A 41 -0.88 -15.39 6.08
C TYR A 41 -2.37 -14.99 6.07
N MET A 42 -2.72 -13.81 5.54
CA MET A 42 -4.11 -13.40 5.43
C MET A 42 -4.79 -14.14 4.28
N ALA A 43 -6.01 -14.65 4.52
CA ALA A 43 -6.78 -15.31 3.49
C ALA A 43 -7.08 -14.32 2.34
N LYS A 44 -6.48 -14.55 1.17
CA LYS A 44 -6.77 -13.77 -0.03
C LYS A 44 -8.13 -14.20 -0.58
N ILE A 45 -9.14 -13.39 -0.32
CA ILE A 45 -10.44 -13.55 -0.97
C ILE A 45 -10.32 -13.01 -2.39
N VAL A 46 -10.75 -13.83 -3.35
CA VAL A 46 -10.72 -13.54 -4.78
C VAL A 46 -12.12 -13.72 -5.35
N GLY A 47 -12.48 -12.90 -6.32
CA GLY A 47 -13.80 -12.93 -6.93
C GLY A 47 -14.23 -11.56 -7.44
N GLN A 48 -15.45 -11.49 -7.95
CA GLN A 48 -16.09 -10.23 -8.29
C GLN A 48 -16.73 -9.67 -7.02
N GLU A 49 -16.29 -8.48 -6.60
CA GLU A 49 -16.92 -7.74 -5.52
C GLU A 49 -18.16 -7.00 -6.05
N ASP A 50 -19.16 -6.77 -5.20
CA ASP A 50 -20.34 -5.98 -5.57
C ASP A 50 -20.12 -4.47 -5.40
N PHE A 51 -19.28 -4.09 -4.44
CA PHE A 51 -19.04 -2.69 -4.07
C PHE A 51 -17.56 -2.39 -3.86
N ILE A 52 -17.19 -1.13 -4.10
CA ILE A 52 -15.93 -0.53 -3.64
C ILE A 52 -16.27 0.65 -2.75
N TYR A 53 -15.56 0.76 -1.63
CA TYR A 53 -15.61 1.92 -0.75
C TYR A 53 -14.42 2.83 -1.01
N VAL A 54 -14.69 4.11 -1.26
CA VAL A 54 -13.68 5.12 -1.58
C VAL A 54 -13.79 6.25 -0.57
N TRP A 55 -12.72 6.48 0.19
CA TRP A 55 -12.63 7.67 1.02
C TRP A 55 -12.17 8.85 0.17
N THR A 56 -13.08 9.80 -0.02
CA THR A 56 -12.84 11.06 -0.74
C THR A 56 -12.52 12.22 0.20
N LEU A 57 -11.65 13.13 -0.25
CA LEU A 57 -11.31 14.37 0.46
C LEU A 57 -12.37 15.45 0.26
N GLY A 58 -12.74 16.12 1.34
CA GLY A 58 -13.54 17.32 1.33
C GLY A 58 -12.75 18.51 0.78
N VAL A 59 -13.40 19.33 -0.04
CA VAL A 59 -12.82 20.54 -0.64
C VAL A 59 -13.70 21.73 -0.26
N GLU A 60 -13.08 22.82 0.18
CA GLU A 60 -13.78 24.07 0.50
C GLU A 60 -14.57 24.58 -0.72
N GLY A 61 -15.82 24.99 -0.50
CA GLY A 61 -16.73 25.43 -1.56
C GLY A 61 -17.33 24.31 -2.43
N LEU A 62 -17.06 23.02 -2.14
CA LEU A 62 -17.60 21.89 -2.90
C LEU A 62 -18.47 20.97 -2.03
N GLY A 63 -19.74 20.79 -2.43
CA GLY A 63 -20.69 19.95 -1.69
C GLY A 63 -20.91 20.47 -0.27
N ASP A 64 -20.80 19.60 0.73
CA ASP A 64 -20.79 19.96 2.15
C ASP A 64 -19.37 20.11 2.72
N GLU A 65 -18.35 20.18 1.86
CA GLU A 65 -16.93 20.40 2.16
C GLU A 65 -16.25 19.34 3.03
N GLN A 66 -16.96 18.24 3.33
CA GLN A 66 -16.48 17.17 4.17
C GLN A 66 -15.91 16.02 3.36
N ASP A 67 -14.92 15.37 3.97
CA ASP A 67 -14.52 14.03 3.61
C ASP A 67 -15.74 13.08 3.61
N LYS A 68 -15.73 12.09 2.70
CA LYS A 68 -16.83 11.12 2.59
C LYS A 68 -16.33 9.72 2.33
N LEU A 69 -17.01 8.74 2.94
CA LEU A 69 -16.99 7.37 2.46
C LEU A 69 -18.04 7.22 1.34
N VAL A 70 -17.56 6.93 0.13
CA VAL A 70 -18.38 6.79 -1.06
C VAL A 70 -18.46 5.32 -1.46
N THR A 71 -19.67 4.80 -1.65
CA THR A 71 -19.90 3.42 -2.12
C THR A 71 -20.18 3.44 -3.61
N VAL A 72 -19.36 2.71 -4.38
CA VAL A 72 -19.49 2.54 -5.83
C VAL A 72 -19.95 1.12 -6.11
N ASP A 73 -20.99 0.98 -6.93
CA ASP A 73 -21.43 -0.33 -7.43
C ASP A 73 -20.49 -0.79 -8.54
N VAL A 74 -19.89 -1.95 -8.35
CA VAL A 74 -18.93 -2.54 -9.28
C VAL A 74 -19.32 -3.94 -9.73
N ASN A 75 -20.58 -4.36 -9.52
CA ASN A 75 -21.09 -5.58 -10.10
C ASN A 75 -21.42 -5.35 -11.59
N PRO A 76 -20.77 -6.05 -12.55
CA PRO A 76 -21.02 -5.84 -13.98
C PRO A 76 -22.45 -6.15 -14.43
N ALA A 77 -23.22 -6.92 -13.65
CA ALA A 77 -24.62 -7.21 -13.91
C ALA A 77 -25.57 -6.14 -13.37
N SER A 78 -25.09 -5.19 -12.55
CA SER A 78 -25.90 -4.13 -12.00
C SER A 78 -26.23 -3.05 -13.05
N ALA A 79 -27.46 -2.55 -13.03
CA ALA A 79 -27.85 -1.36 -13.81
C ALA A 79 -27.15 -0.07 -13.34
N ASN A 80 -26.52 -0.12 -12.16
CA ASN A 80 -25.74 0.97 -11.58
C ASN A 80 -24.23 0.74 -11.66
N TYR A 81 -23.77 -0.25 -12.42
CA TYR A 81 -22.34 -0.51 -12.57
C TYR A 81 -21.55 0.77 -12.89
N GLY A 82 -20.52 1.04 -12.10
CA GLY A 82 -19.64 2.20 -12.21
C GLY A 82 -20.22 3.50 -11.64
N LYS A 83 -21.34 3.45 -10.91
CA LYS A 83 -21.98 4.64 -10.31
C LYS A 83 -21.81 4.65 -8.80
N VAL A 84 -21.80 5.86 -8.24
CA VAL A 84 -21.96 6.08 -6.81
C VAL A 84 -23.41 5.74 -6.43
N VAL A 85 -23.56 4.81 -5.49
CA VAL A 85 -24.86 4.36 -4.97
C VAL A 85 -25.12 4.84 -3.55
N HIS A 86 -24.08 5.25 -2.82
CA HIS A 86 -24.20 5.81 -1.48
C HIS A 86 -23.02 6.73 -1.15
N SER A 87 -23.23 7.68 -0.23
CA SER A 87 -22.16 8.51 0.33
C SER A 87 -22.48 8.88 1.78
N LEU A 88 -21.47 8.80 2.64
CA LEU A 88 -21.55 9.18 4.05
C LEU A 88 -20.49 10.24 4.36
N SER A 89 -20.91 11.44 4.77
CA SER A 89 -20.01 12.49 5.25
C SER A 89 -19.49 12.14 6.65
N VAL A 90 -18.17 12.21 6.84
CA VAL A 90 -17.52 11.66 8.05
C VAL A 90 -17.18 12.72 9.09
N GLY A 91 -17.43 14.00 8.81
CA GLY A 91 -17.06 15.11 9.69
C GLY A 91 -15.73 15.74 9.32
N GLY A 92 -15.74 16.99 8.85
CA GLY A 92 -14.53 17.77 8.58
C GLY A 92 -13.69 17.25 7.40
N ARG A 93 -12.43 17.69 7.35
CA ARG A 93 -11.40 17.27 6.38
C ARG A 93 -10.28 16.62 7.18
N ASN A 94 -10.11 15.31 7.07
CA ASN A 94 -9.25 14.51 7.95
C ASN A 94 -7.99 14.01 7.25
N GLU A 95 -7.79 14.36 5.98
CA GLU A 95 -6.71 13.84 5.13
C GLU A 95 -6.83 12.32 4.97
N ALA A 96 -7.88 11.89 4.26
CA ALA A 96 -8.07 10.52 3.79
C ALA A 96 -6.79 9.95 3.16
N HIS A 97 -6.29 8.83 3.66
CA HIS A 97 -5.03 8.24 3.16
C HIS A 97 -5.08 6.72 3.02
N HIS A 98 -5.38 5.97 4.08
CA HIS A 98 -5.46 4.51 4.03
C HIS A 98 -6.67 3.96 4.76
N SER A 99 -7.21 2.88 4.17
CA SER A 99 -8.35 2.12 4.63
C SER A 99 -8.01 0.62 4.65
N GLY A 100 -8.70 -0.14 5.51
CA GLY A 100 -8.58 -1.59 5.58
C GLY A 100 -9.88 -2.22 6.04
N PHE A 101 -10.00 -3.53 5.91
CA PHE A 101 -11.10 -4.30 6.50
C PHE A 101 -10.66 -5.02 7.77
N THR A 102 -11.62 -5.35 8.63
CA THR A 102 -11.46 -6.43 9.60
C THR A 102 -11.39 -7.78 8.87
N ASP A 103 -10.83 -8.81 9.53
CA ASP A 103 -10.69 -10.15 8.95
C ASP A 103 -12.04 -10.76 8.49
N ASP A 104 -13.13 -10.40 9.17
CA ASP A 104 -14.49 -10.83 8.85
C ASP A 104 -15.22 -9.92 7.85
N ARG A 105 -14.55 -8.86 7.36
CA ARG A 105 -15.04 -7.86 6.39
C ARG A 105 -16.32 -7.14 6.77
N LYS A 106 -16.70 -7.15 8.05
CA LYS A 106 -17.89 -6.43 8.52
C LYS A 106 -17.63 -4.95 8.72
N TYR A 107 -16.38 -4.61 9.04
CA TYR A 107 -15.98 -3.25 9.32
C TYR A 107 -14.88 -2.80 8.37
N LEU A 108 -15.05 -1.61 7.82
CA LEU A 108 -13.98 -0.85 7.16
C LEU A 108 -13.42 0.16 8.18
N TRP A 109 -12.10 0.22 8.31
CA TRP A 109 -11.41 1.10 9.25
C TRP A 109 -10.40 1.98 8.53
N ASP A 110 -10.41 3.24 8.94
CA ASP A 110 -10.00 4.35 8.10
C ASP A 110 -9.24 5.37 8.98
N GLY A 111 -7.99 5.65 8.62
CA GLY A 111 -7.13 6.60 9.36
C GLY A 111 -7.11 8.00 8.73
N GLY A 112 -7.44 9.02 9.52
CA GLY A 112 -7.26 10.43 9.13
C GLY A 112 -5.86 10.94 9.49
N LEU A 113 -5.06 11.28 8.48
CA LEU A 113 -3.66 11.65 8.65
C LEU A 113 -3.46 13.02 9.33
N ASP A 114 -4.38 13.97 9.10
CA ASP A 114 -4.31 15.32 9.68
C ASP A 114 -4.86 15.35 11.12
N THR A 115 -5.88 14.54 11.41
CA THR A 115 -6.65 14.65 12.67
C THR A 115 -6.35 13.57 13.70
N ASN A 116 -5.56 12.55 13.35
CA ASN A 116 -5.30 11.37 14.20
C ASN A 116 -6.58 10.62 14.62
N LYS A 117 -7.66 10.76 13.86
CA LYS A 117 -8.91 10.04 14.09
C LYS A 117 -8.89 8.69 13.39
N ILE A 118 -9.54 7.71 14.02
CA ILE A 118 -9.87 6.43 13.41
C ILE A 118 -11.38 6.39 13.22
N PHE A 119 -11.80 6.10 12.00
CA PHE A 119 -13.19 5.88 11.63
C PHE A 119 -13.40 4.37 11.48
N ILE A 120 -14.56 3.89 11.94
CA ILE A 120 -14.97 2.50 11.82
C ILE A 120 -16.37 2.51 11.23
N PHE A 121 -16.50 1.97 10.02
CA PHE A 121 -17.75 1.87 9.29
C PHE A 121 -18.26 0.44 9.35
N ASP A 122 -19.49 0.26 9.82
CA ASP A 122 -20.22 -0.99 9.63
C ASP A 122 -20.70 -1.02 8.17
N VAL A 123 -20.17 -1.95 7.39
CA VAL A 123 -20.49 -2.11 5.96
C VAL A 123 -21.33 -3.36 5.68
N TYR A 124 -21.70 -4.08 6.74
CA TYR A 124 -22.40 -5.36 6.65
C TYR A 124 -23.89 -5.24 6.96
N SER A 125 -24.28 -4.31 7.85
CA SER A 125 -25.66 -4.16 8.34
C SER A 125 -26.47 -3.02 7.73
#